data_AF-A0A950KYT2-F1
#
_entry.id   AF-A0A950KYT2-F1
#
_cell.length_a   1.000
_cell.length_b   1.000
_cell.length_c   1.000
_cell.angle_alpha   90.00
_cell.angle_beta   90.00
_cell.angle_gamma   90.00
#
_symmetry.space_group_name_H-M   'P 1'
#
loop_
_entity.id
_entity.type
_entity.pdbx_description
1 polymer ?
#
loop_
_entity_poly.entity_id
_entity_poly.type
_entity_poly.pdbx_seq_one_letter_code
_entity_poly.pdbx_strand_id
1 'polypeptide(L)'
;MFKKLLVANRGTIAVRIIRACHELGLKTMAVYSTADKDSLHVRMADEAVCIGPAAAEQSYLNIPAIISTALTYGADAVHPGYGFLSENGDFAEACHRSGIAFVGPRARHIRLMGDKPRARRIMKRAGVPILPGSEGTGLTELREAQADAKRLGYPVLIKAAAGGGGKGMRIARDSAELARLFPLARSESEAAFGSRTMYLEKYLEHARHVEFQIVADNQRKAAHLGERDCSIQRRHQKVLEEAPCPVMTKRLRDKMGKAAVRAAQVVGYSNVGTVEFLLAPDGQFYFIEMNTRIQVEHGVTEMVTSTDLVKES
;
A
#
# COMPACT_ATOMS: atom_id res chain seq x y z
N MET A 1 -21.37 -12.78 10.67
CA MET A 1 -21.38 -11.33 10.93
C MET A 1 -20.66 -11.14 12.26
N PHE A 2 -19.71 -10.21 12.33
CA PHE A 2 -18.94 -9.96 13.55
C PHE A 2 -19.85 -9.34 14.63
N LYS A 3 -19.49 -9.47 15.90
CA LYS A 3 -20.14 -8.80 17.03
C LYS A 3 -19.22 -7.77 17.66
N LYS A 4 -17.92 -8.08 17.75
CA LYS A 4 -16.88 -7.19 18.28
C LYS A 4 -15.68 -7.12 17.34
N LEU A 5 -15.25 -5.91 17.02
CA LEU A 5 -14.09 -5.63 16.17
C LEU A 5 -13.03 -4.84 16.95
N LEU A 6 -11.79 -5.34 16.95
CA LEU A 6 -10.63 -4.64 17.47
C LEU A 6 -9.99 -3.79 16.37
N VAL A 7 -9.72 -2.52 16.66
CA VAL A 7 -9.05 -1.60 15.75
C VAL A 7 -7.57 -1.56 16.10
N ALA A 8 -6.74 -2.24 15.31
CA ALA A 8 -5.30 -2.32 15.51
C ALA A 8 -4.57 -1.10 14.90
N ASN A 9 -5.02 0.11 15.27
CA ASN A 9 -4.48 1.37 14.79
C ASN A 9 -4.80 2.52 15.78
N ARG A 10 -4.40 3.75 15.46
CA ARG A 10 -4.62 4.95 16.27
C ARG A 10 -5.07 6.15 15.43
N GLY A 11 -5.49 7.21 16.10
CA GLY A 11 -5.79 8.50 15.46
C GLY A 11 -6.97 8.44 14.48
N THR A 12 -6.90 9.19 13.39
CA THR A 12 -8.04 9.44 12.49
C THR A 12 -8.61 8.16 11.87
N ILE A 13 -7.76 7.23 11.42
CA ILE A 13 -8.24 5.98 10.83
C ILE A 13 -8.94 5.10 11.86
N ALA A 14 -8.46 5.08 13.10
CA ALA A 14 -9.14 4.33 14.16
C ALA A 14 -10.53 4.92 14.45
N VAL A 15 -10.64 6.26 14.52
CA VAL A 15 -11.92 6.96 14.62
C VAL A 15 -12.85 6.62 13.46
N ARG A 16 -12.33 6.61 12.22
CA ARG A 16 -13.10 6.29 11.01
C ARG A 16 -13.68 4.87 11.04
N ILE A 17 -12.89 3.89 11.49
CA ILE A 17 -13.31 2.49 11.62
C ILE A 17 -14.33 2.33 12.74
N ILE A 18 -14.11 2.96 13.89
CA ILE A 18 -15.05 2.92 15.02
C ILE A 18 -16.43 3.45 14.59
N ARG A 19 -16.47 4.57 13.85
CA ARG A 19 -17.72 5.13 13.31
C ARG A 19 -18.45 4.13 12.39
N ALA A 20 -17.75 3.53 11.42
CA ALA A 20 -18.34 2.52 10.54
C ALA A 20 -18.91 1.34 11.33
N CYS A 21 -18.17 0.86 12.34
CA CYS A 21 -18.59 -0.23 13.19
C CYS A 21 -19.87 0.11 13.98
N HIS A 22 -19.95 1.30 14.58
CA HIS A 22 -21.14 1.74 15.31
C HIS A 22 -22.37 1.84 14.39
N GLU A 23 -22.19 2.35 13.17
CA GLU A 23 -23.27 2.42 12.17
C GLU A 23 -23.73 1.03 11.69
N LEU A 24 -22.85 0.02 11.76
CA LEU A 24 -23.17 -1.39 11.50
C LEU A 24 -23.67 -2.15 12.74
N GLY A 25 -23.75 -1.50 13.91
CA GLY A 25 -24.15 -2.14 15.17
C GLY A 25 -23.11 -3.09 15.77
N LEU A 26 -21.84 -2.94 15.39
CA LEU A 26 -20.72 -3.71 15.93
C LEU A 26 -20.14 -3.03 17.17
N LYS A 27 -19.80 -3.82 18.19
CA LYS A 27 -18.98 -3.35 19.31
C LYS A 27 -17.54 -3.11 18.87
N THR A 28 -16.90 -2.09 19.41
CA THR A 28 -15.54 -1.69 19.04
C THR A 28 -14.58 -1.78 20.21
N MET A 29 -13.35 -2.18 19.91
CA MET A 29 -12.24 -2.14 20.85
C MET A 29 -11.08 -1.33 20.28
N ALA A 30 -10.67 -0.30 20.98
CA ALA A 30 -9.44 0.43 20.67
C ALA A 30 -8.24 -0.16 21.41
N VAL A 31 -7.09 -0.23 20.72
CA VAL A 31 -5.80 -0.41 21.39
C VAL A 31 -5.07 0.93 21.47
N TYR A 32 -4.25 1.11 22.51
CA TYR A 32 -3.46 2.32 22.67
C TYR A 32 -2.12 2.08 23.36
N SER A 33 -1.13 2.93 23.04
CA SER A 33 0.10 3.04 23.81
C SER A 33 -0.09 3.94 25.04
N THR A 34 0.77 3.86 26.04
CA THR A 34 0.70 4.77 27.21
C THR A 34 0.64 6.25 26.85
N ALA A 35 1.31 6.67 25.76
CA ALA A 35 1.30 8.05 25.28
C ALA A 35 -0.03 8.45 24.61
N ASP A 36 -0.81 7.49 24.12
CA ASP A 36 -2.06 7.73 23.42
C ASP A 36 -3.30 7.55 24.32
N LYS A 37 -3.13 7.38 25.63
CA LYS A 37 -4.22 7.14 26.60
C LYS A 37 -5.40 8.11 26.45
N ASP A 38 -5.12 9.38 26.19
CA ASP A 38 -6.12 10.43 26.06
C ASP A 38 -6.47 10.76 24.60
N SER A 39 -6.16 9.86 23.67
CA SER A 39 -6.50 10.03 22.25
C SER A 39 -8.00 9.89 21.99
N LEU A 40 -8.49 10.53 20.93
CA LEU A 40 -9.91 10.51 20.59
C LEU A 40 -10.43 9.09 20.30
N HIS A 41 -9.66 8.25 19.61
CA HIS A 41 -10.09 6.89 19.28
C HIS A 41 -10.29 6.01 20.52
N VAL A 42 -9.52 6.26 21.60
CA VAL A 42 -9.66 5.57 22.89
C VAL A 42 -10.97 5.93 23.57
N ARG A 43 -11.34 7.21 23.56
CA ARG A 43 -12.60 7.70 24.13
C ARG A 43 -13.84 7.31 23.32
N MET A 44 -13.67 7.02 22.03
CA MET A 44 -14.77 6.73 21.13
C MET A 44 -15.16 5.25 21.09
N ALA A 45 -14.24 4.33 21.37
CA ALA A 45 -14.53 2.90 21.34
C ALA A 45 -15.33 2.46 22.57
N ASP A 46 -16.07 1.35 22.45
CA ASP A 46 -16.83 0.78 23.57
C ASP A 46 -15.90 0.24 24.68
N GLU A 47 -14.75 -0.31 24.25
CA GLU A 47 -13.71 -0.85 25.12
C GLU A 47 -12.35 -0.33 24.65
N ALA A 48 -11.40 -0.15 25.58
CA ALA A 48 -10.04 0.23 25.23
C ALA A 48 -8.99 -0.46 26.11
N VAL A 49 -7.89 -0.91 25.50
CA VAL A 49 -6.82 -1.64 26.19
C VAL A 49 -5.45 -1.04 25.87
N CYS A 50 -4.67 -0.80 26.92
CA CYS A 50 -3.27 -0.40 26.80
C CYS A 50 -2.44 -1.60 26.35
N ILE A 51 -1.76 -1.50 25.22
CA ILE A 51 -0.96 -2.60 24.61
C ILE A 51 0.55 -2.43 24.78
N GLY A 52 1.00 -1.36 25.44
CA GLY A 52 2.41 -1.14 25.69
C GLY A 52 2.81 0.32 25.85
N PRO A 53 4.12 0.60 26.01
CA PRO A 53 4.67 1.94 26.12
C PRO A 53 4.62 2.71 24.79
N ALA A 54 5.04 3.97 24.81
CA ALA A 54 4.95 4.90 23.68
C ALA A 54 5.64 4.44 22.38
N ALA A 55 6.72 3.65 22.49
CA ALA A 55 7.44 3.14 21.32
C ALA A 55 6.56 2.19 20.50
N ALA A 56 6.48 2.41 19.17
CA ALA A 56 5.59 1.65 18.30
C ALA A 56 5.98 0.16 18.24
N GLU A 57 7.27 -0.14 18.26
CA GLU A 57 7.84 -1.50 18.29
C GLU A 57 7.37 -2.30 19.52
N GLN A 58 7.10 -1.60 20.62
CA GLN A 58 6.64 -2.18 21.87
C GLN A 58 5.11 -2.10 22.05
N SER A 59 4.39 -1.46 21.11
CA SER A 59 2.94 -1.28 21.15
C SER A 59 2.27 -1.63 19.81
N TYR A 60 2.03 -0.65 18.91
CA TYR A 60 1.24 -0.84 17.68
C TYR A 60 1.87 -1.79 16.65
N LEU A 61 3.16 -2.10 16.75
CA LEU A 61 3.86 -3.08 15.92
C LEU A 61 4.07 -4.42 16.66
N ASN A 62 3.61 -4.54 17.91
CA ASN A 62 3.75 -5.75 18.71
C ASN A 62 2.59 -6.73 18.42
N ILE A 63 2.81 -7.63 17.47
CA ILE A 63 1.84 -8.66 17.06
C ILE A 63 1.35 -9.50 18.26
N PRO A 64 2.22 -10.08 19.11
CA PRO A 64 1.77 -10.82 20.29
C PRO A 64 0.84 -10.03 21.20
N ALA A 65 1.15 -8.76 21.49
CA ALA A 65 0.32 -7.92 22.33
C ALA A 65 -1.09 -7.77 21.74
N ILE A 66 -1.20 -7.38 20.47
CA ILE A 66 -2.50 -7.16 19.81
C ILE A 66 -3.31 -8.46 19.73
N ILE A 67 -2.69 -9.58 19.35
CA ILE A 67 -3.38 -10.89 19.29
C ILE A 67 -3.84 -11.34 20.68
N SER A 68 -3.00 -11.18 21.71
CA SER A 68 -3.38 -11.52 23.08
C SER A 68 -4.56 -10.68 23.58
N THR A 69 -4.61 -9.39 23.24
CA THR A 69 -5.74 -8.51 23.56
C THR A 69 -7.00 -8.96 22.84
N ALA A 70 -6.92 -9.24 21.54
CA ALA A 70 -8.08 -9.70 20.76
C ALA A 70 -8.68 -10.99 21.33
N LEU A 71 -7.84 -11.96 21.70
CA LEU A 71 -8.28 -13.23 22.32
C LEU A 71 -8.87 -13.03 23.72
N THR A 72 -8.16 -12.29 24.59
CA THR A 72 -8.57 -12.08 25.99
C THR A 72 -9.93 -11.39 26.09
N TYR A 73 -10.20 -10.45 25.20
CA TYR A 73 -11.44 -9.66 25.23
C TYR A 73 -12.48 -10.10 24.19
N GLY A 74 -12.24 -11.21 23.50
CA GLY A 74 -13.21 -11.85 22.59
C GLY A 74 -13.57 -10.99 21.37
N ALA A 75 -12.57 -10.44 20.68
CA ALA A 75 -12.80 -9.79 19.38
C ALA A 75 -12.92 -10.84 18.26
N ASP A 76 -13.97 -10.73 17.44
CA ASP A 76 -14.19 -11.63 16.30
C ASP A 76 -13.30 -11.27 15.11
N ALA A 77 -12.95 -9.99 14.99
CA ALA A 77 -12.20 -9.44 13.88
C ALA A 77 -11.23 -8.35 14.33
N VAL A 78 -10.19 -8.15 13.53
CA VAL A 78 -9.22 -7.07 13.66
C VAL A 78 -9.18 -6.26 12.37
N HIS A 79 -9.40 -4.96 12.47
CA HIS A 79 -9.18 -4.03 11.36
C HIS A 79 -7.85 -3.29 11.57
N PRO A 80 -6.88 -3.42 10.65
CA PRO A 80 -5.55 -2.86 10.84
C PRO A 80 -5.44 -1.40 10.35
N GLY A 81 -6.43 -0.89 9.62
CA GLY A 81 -6.41 0.48 9.07
C GLY A 81 -5.32 0.61 8.00
N TYR A 82 -4.53 1.68 8.08
CA TYR A 82 -3.35 1.90 7.24
C TYR A 82 -2.08 2.15 8.06
N GLY A 83 -0.90 1.88 7.47
CA GLY A 83 0.35 1.90 8.23
C GLY A 83 0.43 0.77 9.26
N PHE A 84 1.37 0.85 10.19
CA PHE A 84 1.63 -0.18 11.20
C PHE A 84 1.66 -1.60 10.61
N LEU A 85 0.73 -2.47 11.02
CA LEU A 85 0.66 -3.87 10.62
C LEU A 85 -0.33 -4.15 9.47
N SER A 86 -0.90 -3.13 8.84
CA SER A 86 -1.91 -3.28 7.77
C SER A 86 -1.41 -4.00 6.52
N GLU A 87 -0.12 -3.92 6.22
CA GLU A 87 0.53 -4.65 5.13
C GLU A 87 1.55 -5.67 5.68
N ASN A 88 1.37 -6.13 6.93
CA ASN A 88 2.20 -7.16 7.54
C ASN A 88 1.56 -8.55 7.37
N GLY A 89 2.16 -9.38 6.51
CA GLY A 89 1.66 -10.72 6.23
C GLY A 89 1.70 -11.67 7.43
N ASP A 90 2.63 -11.48 8.37
CA ASP A 90 2.73 -12.30 9.58
C ASP A 90 1.63 -11.96 10.58
N PHE A 91 1.21 -10.69 10.65
CA PHE A 91 0.08 -10.27 11.47
C PHE A 91 -1.24 -10.84 10.94
N ALA A 92 -1.48 -10.76 9.62
CA ALA A 92 -2.66 -11.36 9.00
C ALA A 92 -2.71 -12.88 9.20
N GLU A 93 -1.56 -13.56 9.12
CA GLU A 93 -1.42 -14.99 9.40
C GLU A 93 -1.68 -15.31 10.88
N ALA A 94 -1.16 -14.50 11.81
CA ALA A 94 -1.38 -14.67 13.25
C ALA A 94 -2.86 -14.51 13.64
N CYS A 95 -3.57 -13.55 13.03
CA CYS A 95 -5.02 -13.41 13.20
C CYS A 95 -5.73 -14.69 12.76
N HIS A 96 -5.44 -15.18 11.54
CA HIS A 96 -6.06 -16.39 11.00
C HIS A 96 -5.83 -17.62 11.88
N ARG A 97 -4.59 -17.85 12.32
CA ARG A 97 -4.23 -18.98 13.21
C ARG A 97 -4.89 -18.90 14.58
N SER A 98 -5.23 -17.70 15.02
CA SER A 98 -5.89 -17.45 16.31
C SER A 98 -7.42 -17.46 16.20
N GLY A 99 -7.98 -17.78 15.03
CA GLY A 99 -9.43 -17.76 14.80
C GLY A 99 -10.05 -16.36 14.71
N ILE A 100 -9.21 -15.32 14.55
CA ILE A 100 -9.64 -13.92 14.44
C ILE A 100 -9.67 -13.53 12.96
N ALA A 101 -10.78 -12.95 12.51
CA ALA A 101 -10.88 -12.46 11.14
C ALA A 101 -9.98 -11.22 10.94
N PHE A 102 -9.09 -11.27 9.96
CA PHE A 102 -8.33 -10.09 9.53
C PHE A 102 -9.15 -9.33 8.49
N VAL A 103 -9.55 -8.08 8.79
CA VAL A 103 -10.28 -7.22 7.85
C VAL A 103 -9.29 -6.64 6.85
N GLY A 104 -9.03 -7.43 5.81
CA GLY A 104 -8.06 -7.15 4.77
C GLY A 104 -7.82 -8.38 3.90
N PRO A 105 -6.86 -8.31 2.96
CA PRO A 105 -6.51 -9.44 2.12
C PRO A 105 -5.74 -10.52 2.90
N ARG A 106 -5.75 -11.75 2.37
CA ARG A 106 -5.01 -12.87 2.97
C ARG A 106 -3.49 -12.60 3.01
N ALA A 107 -2.82 -13.13 4.04
CA ALA A 107 -1.38 -13.00 4.27
C ALA A 107 -0.51 -13.26 3.01
N ARG A 108 -0.85 -14.28 2.22
CA ARG A 108 -0.13 -14.58 0.97
C ARG A 108 -0.23 -13.46 -0.09
N HIS A 109 -1.35 -12.74 -0.16
CA HIS A 109 -1.54 -11.65 -1.11
C HIS A 109 -0.79 -10.40 -0.65
N ILE A 110 -0.80 -10.13 0.66
CA ILE A 110 0.03 -9.07 1.27
C ILE A 110 1.51 -9.32 0.96
N ARG A 111 2.03 -10.51 1.27
CA ARG A 111 3.43 -10.88 0.98
C ARG A 111 3.76 -10.81 -0.52
N LEU A 112 2.81 -11.22 -1.37
CA LEU A 112 2.99 -11.18 -2.82
C LEU A 112 3.15 -9.75 -3.36
N MET A 113 2.33 -8.82 -2.88
CA MET A 113 2.37 -7.44 -3.33
C MET A 113 3.46 -6.61 -2.64
N GLY A 114 3.92 -7.03 -1.45
CA GLY A 114 5.12 -6.50 -0.82
C GLY A 114 6.43 -6.86 -1.54
N ASP A 115 6.46 -7.98 -2.28
CA ASP A 115 7.59 -8.37 -3.13
C ASP A 115 7.49 -7.68 -4.51
N LYS A 116 8.10 -6.48 -4.61
CA LYS A 116 8.05 -5.65 -5.83
C LYS A 116 8.50 -6.38 -7.11
N PRO A 117 9.66 -7.08 -7.14
CA PRO A 117 10.05 -7.86 -8.31
C PRO A 117 9.03 -8.93 -8.72
N ARG A 118 8.45 -9.66 -7.75
CA ARG A 118 7.46 -10.68 -8.03
C ARG A 118 6.13 -10.09 -8.48
N ALA A 119 5.65 -9.04 -7.82
CA ALA A 119 4.46 -8.30 -8.21
C ALA A 119 4.55 -7.81 -9.66
N ARG A 120 5.67 -7.17 -10.04
CA ARG A 120 5.91 -6.69 -11.42
C ARG A 120 5.88 -7.81 -12.46
N ARG A 121 6.49 -8.97 -12.17
CA ARG A 121 6.44 -10.14 -13.07
C ARG A 121 5.01 -10.63 -13.29
N ILE A 122 4.19 -10.65 -12.25
CA ILE A 122 2.78 -11.05 -12.34
C ILE A 122 1.98 -10.03 -13.16
N MET A 123 2.17 -8.74 -12.91
CA MET A 123 1.50 -7.68 -13.67
C MET A 123 1.87 -7.72 -15.15
N LYS A 124 3.16 -7.92 -15.48
CA LYS A 124 3.62 -8.11 -16.86
C LYS A 124 2.94 -9.30 -17.53
N ARG A 125 2.87 -10.46 -16.86
CA ARG A 125 2.21 -11.67 -17.38
C ARG A 125 0.70 -11.48 -17.56
N ALA A 126 0.07 -10.66 -16.72
CA ALA A 126 -1.35 -10.31 -16.83
C ALA A 126 -1.64 -9.28 -17.95
N GLY A 127 -0.61 -8.75 -18.61
CA GLY A 127 -0.77 -7.68 -19.60
C GLY A 127 -1.16 -6.33 -18.97
N VAL A 128 -0.91 -6.15 -17.67
CA VAL A 128 -0.98 -4.83 -17.03
C VAL A 128 0.29 -4.08 -17.43
N PRO A 129 0.18 -2.88 -18.04
CA PRO A 129 1.36 -2.10 -18.41
C PRO A 129 2.26 -1.86 -17.19
N ILE A 130 3.53 -2.21 -17.29
CA ILE A 130 4.54 -1.93 -16.26
C ILE A 130 5.64 -1.08 -16.85
N LEU A 131 6.27 -0.27 -16.00
CA LEU A 131 7.34 0.61 -16.43
C LEU A 131 8.53 -0.22 -16.93
N PRO A 132 9.18 0.12 -18.06
CA PRO A 132 10.40 -0.55 -18.48
C PRO A 132 11.44 -0.47 -17.35
N GLY A 133 12.15 -1.56 -17.10
CA GLY A 133 13.17 -1.62 -16.06
C GLY A 133 14.23 -2.69 -16.32
N SER A 134 15.19 -2.75 -15.40
CA SER A 134 16.25 -3.77 -15.41
C SER A 134 15.67 -5.18 -15.34
N GLU A 135 16.30 -6.11 -16.05
CA GLU A 135 15.87 -7.51 -16.09
C GLU A 135 16.57 -8.34 -14.99
N GLY A 136 15.95 -9.43 -14.54
CA GLY A 136 16.55 -10.35 -13.57
C GLY A 136 16.20 -10.09 -12.10
N THR A 137 17.01 -10.65 -11.20
CA THR A 137 16.79 -10.67 -9.74
C THR A 137 17.31 -9.42 -9.01
N GLY A 138 17.82 -8.44 -9.76
CA GLY A 138 18.37 -7.20 -9.25
C GLY A 138 19.83 -7.00 -9.67
N LEU A 139 20.25 -5.74 -9.68
CA LEU A 139 21.56 -5.26 -10.07
C LEU A 139 22.45 -5.15 -8.83
N THR A 140 23.62 -5.76 -8.90
CA THR A 140 24.63 -5.65 -7.83
C THR A 140 25.79 -4.77 -8.25
N GLU A 141 26.14 -4.78 -9.53
CA GLU A 141 27.33 -4.09 -10.03
C GLU A 141 26.99 -2.91 -10.95
N LEU A 142 27.81 -1.86 -10.91
CA LEU A 142 27.61 -0.66 -11.74
C LEU A 142 27.59 -1.00 -13.23
N ARG A 143 28.42 -1.97 -13.66
CA ARG A 143 28.51 -2.40 -15.06
C ARG A 143 27.18 -2.96 -15.57
N GLU A 144 26.46 -3.72 -14.73
CA GLU A 144 25.14 -4.27 -15.05
C GLU A 144 24.13 -3.12 -15.18
N ALA A 145 24.16 -2.18 -14.23
CA ALA A 145 23.30 -1.00 -14.27
C ALA A 145 23.53 -0.14 -15.51
N GLN A 146 24.78 0.03 -15.94
CA GLN A 146 25.10 0.77 -17.17
C GLN A 146 24.57 0.07 -18.43
N ALA A 147 24.69 -1.25 -18.52
CA ALA A 147 24.15 -2.02 -19.64
C ALA A 147 22.62 -1.87 -19.72
N ASP A 148 21.93 -1.99 -18.59
CA ASP A 148 20.47 -1.81 -18.54
C ASP A 148 20.04 -0.37 -18.80
N ALA A 149 20.74 0.63 -18.26
CA ALA A 149 20.43 2.02 -18.53
C ALA A 149 20.58 2.39 -20.01
N LYS A 150 21.57 1.81 -20.72
CA LYS A 150 21.73 1.98 -22.16
C LYS A 150 20.54 1.40 -22.94
N ARG A 151 19.99 0.27 -22.50
CA ARG A 151 18.80 -0.36 -23.10
C ARG A 151 17.50 0.40 -22.81
N LEU A 152 17.36 0.91 -21.58
CA LEU A 152 16.18 1.67 -21.15
C LEU A 152 16.16 3.10 -21.70
N GLY A 153 17.35 3.66 -21.95
CA GLY A 153 17.57 5.07 -22.25
C GLY A 153 17.38 5.95 -21.01
N TYR A 154 18.14 7.04 -20.95
CA TYR A 154 18.04 8.02 -19.86
C TYR A 154 16.82 8.96 -20.03
N PRO A 155 16.34 9.62 -18.96
CA PRO A 155 16.72 9.42 -17.56
C PRO A 155 16.20 8.07 -17.00
N VAL A 156 16.93 7.52 -16.02
CA VAL A 156 16.56 6.30 -15.29
C VAL A 156 16.45 6.57 -13.79
N LEU A 157 15.57 5.83 -13.13
CA LEU A 157 15.35 5.86 -11.69
C LEU A 157 16.04 4.63 -11.05
N ILE A 158 16.97 4.89 -10.15
CA ILE A 158 17.67 3.89 -9.33
C ILE A 158 16.81 3.63 -8.09
N LYS A 159 16.49 2.36 -7.80
CA LYS A 159 15.64 1.96 -6.66
C LYS A 159 16.22 0.77 -5.92
N ALA A 160 16.10 0.78 -4.59
CA ALA A 160 16.39 -0.37 -3.73
C ALA A 160 15.32 -1.47 -3.90
N ALA A 161 15.75 -2.73 -4.05
CA ALA A 161 14.81 -3.86 -4.16
C ALA A 161 14.05 -4.12 -2.86
N ALA A 162 14.70 -3.94 -1.71
CA ALA A 162 14.13 -4.15 -0.38
C ALA A 162 13.50 -2.87 0.24
N GLY A 163 13.46 -1.75 -0.49
CA GLY A 163 13.12 -0.44 0.05
C GLY A 163 11.66 0.02 -0.17
N GLY A 164 11.20 0.92 0.70
CA GLY A 164 9.89 1.60 0.66
C GLY A 164 9.97 3.06 1.15
N GLY A 165 8.95 3.87 0.85
CA GLY A 165 8.83 5.24 1.36
C GLY A 165 9.82 6.28 0.79
N GLY A 166 10.28 6.10 -0.46
CA GLY A 166 11.13 7.07 -1.16
C GLY A 166 12.62 7.07 -0.78
N LYS A 167 13.04 6.25 0.20
CA LYS A 167 14.45 6.09 0.59
C LYS A 167 15.19 5.18 -0.41
N GLY A 168 16.39 5.57 -0.83
CA GLY A 168 17.18 4.84 -1.83
C GLY A 168 16.67 5.03 -3.28
N MET A 169 15.95 6.12 -3.55
CA MET A 169 15.52 6.53 -4.89
C MET A 169 16.38 7.68 -5.41
N ARG A 170 17.04 7.47 -6.55
CA ARG A 170 17.89 8.50 -7.20
C ARG A 170 17.59 8.54 -8.70
N ILE A 171 17.51 9.74 -9.27
CA ILE A 171 17.35 9.93 -10.72
C ILE A 171 18.74 10.12 -11.32
N ALA A 172 19.09 9.30 -12.31
CA ALA A 172 20.28 9.48 -13.12
C ALA A 172 19.87 9.90 -14.53
N ARG A 173 20.30 11.09 -14.96
CA ARG A 173 19.98 11.70 -16.26
C ARG A 173 20.94 11.31 -17.36
N ASP A 174 22.11 10.77 -17.02
CA ASP A 174 23.11 10.27 -17.96
C ASP A 174 23.99 9.19 -17.31
N SER A 175 24.98 8.69 -18.07
CA SER A 175 25.91 7.66 -17.62
C SER A 175 26.86 8.12 -16.52
N ALA A 176 27.22 9.40 -16.48
CA ALA A 176 28.11 9.95 -15.46
C ALA A 176 27.36 10.08 -14.12
N GLU A 177 26.13 10.57 -14.14
CA GLU A 177 25.25 10.59 -12.97
C GLU A 177 24.97 9.17 -12.47
N LEU A 178 24.72 8.20 -13.35
CA LEU A 178 24.51 6.81 -12.93
C LEU A 178 25.75 6.25 -12.21
N ALA A 179 26.95 6.48 -12.75
CA ALA A 179 28.20 6.04 -12.13
C ALA A 179 28.42 6.65 -10.74
N ARG A 180 27.99 7.90 -10.55
CA ARG A 180 28.09 8.60 -9.26
C ARG A 180 27.01 8.17 -8.27
N LEU A 181 25.76 8.01 -8.72
CA LEU A 181 24.59 7.85 -7.86
C LEU A 181 24.30 6.39 -7.47
N PHE A 182 24.62 5.43 -8.34
CA PHE A 182 24.34 4.02 -8.07
C PHE A 182 25.06 3.48 -6.83
N PRO A 183 26.37 3.73 -6.61
CA PRO A 183 27.05 3.29 -5.40
C PRO A 183 26.47 3.92 -4.13
N LEU A 184 26.08 5.20 -4.19
CA LEU A 184 25.47 5.91 -3.07
C LEU A 184 24.13 5.30 -2.68
N ALA A 185 23.26 5.06 -3.67
CA ALA A 185 21.95 4.45 -3.45
C ALA A 185 22.08 3.02 -2.88
N ARG A 186 23.10 2.26 -3.32
CA ARG A 186 23.40 0.93 -2.81
C ARG A 186 23.82 0.96 -1.34
N SER A 187 24.72 1.88 -0.96
CA SER A 187 25.15 2.04 0.43
C SER A 187 24.02 2.51 1.35
N GLU A 188 23.16 3.43 0.89
CA GLU A 188 21.97 3.85 1.64
C GLU A 188 20.99 2.68 1.84
N SER A 189 20.78 1.87 0.80
CA SER A 189 19.92 0.69 0.88
C SER A 189 20.45 -0.36 1.87
N GLU A 190 21.76 -0.59 1.89
CA GLU A 190 22.37 -1.50 2.86
C GLU A 190 22.21 -0.99 4.29
N ALA A 191 22.49 0.28 4.55
CA ALA A 191 22.35 0.87 5.87
C ALA A 191 20.90 0.87 6.38
N ALA A 192 19.93 1.09 5.48
CA ALA A 192 18.51 1.20 5.85
C ALA A 192 17.77 -0.14 5.86
N PHE A 193 18.14 -1.07 4.97
CA PHE A 193 17.35 -2.29 4.70
C PHE A 193 18.18 -3.58 4.70
N GLY A 194 19.50 -3.51 4.95
CA GLY A 194 20.38 -4.68 4.95
C GLY A 194 20.54 -5.35 3.58
N SER A 195 20.15 -4.67 2.49
CA SER A 195 20.20 -5.21 1.13
C SER A 195 20.91 -4.25 0.18
N ARG A 196 21.86 -4.80 -0.59
CA ARG A 196 22.59 -4.10 -1.67
C ARG A 196 21.94 -4.28 -3.05
N THR A 197 20.83 -4.99 -3.13
CA THR A 197 20.19 -5.30 -4.40
C THR A 197 19.44 -4.08 -4.92
N MET A 198 19.81 -3.61 -6.10
CA MET A 198 19.20 -2.45 -6.76
C MET A 198 18.42 -2.87 -8.00
N TYR A 199 17.61 -1.98 -8.56
CA TYR A 199 17.04 -2.14 -9.89
C TYR A 199 16.87 -0.77 -10.56
N LEU A 200 16.79 -0.76 -11.88
CA LEU A 200 16.52 0.44 -12.66
C LEU A 200 15.10 0.42 -13.21
N GLU A 201 14.49 1.59 -13.27
CA GLU A 201 13.24 1.86 -13.98
C GLU A 201 13.43 3.05 -14.92
N LYS A 202 12.67 3.09 -16.01
CA LYS A 202 12.58 4.29 -16.83
C LYS A 202 12.01 5.43 -15.98
N TYR A 203 12.67 6.58 -15.94
CA TYR A 203 12.10 7.75 -15.26
C TYR A 203 11.14 8.47 -16.22
N LEU A 204 9.90 8.70 -15.77
CA LEU A 204 8.90 9.45 -16.52
C LEU A 204 8.83 10.87 -15.98
N GLU A 205 9.28 11.82 -16.80
CA GLU A 205 9.15 13.24 -16.47
C GLU A 205 7.68 13.66 -16.58
N HIS A 206 7.26 14.51 -15.64
CA HIS A 206 5.90 15.07 -15.58
C HIS A 206 4.77 14.03 -15.56
N ALA A 207 5.05 12.81 -15.09
CA ALA A 207 4.01 11.81 -14.89
C ALA A 207 3.11 12.19 -13.71
N ARG A 208 1.81 11.97 -13.89
CA ARG A 208 0.82 12.03 -12.82
C ARG A 208 0.81 10.71 -12.04
N HIS A 209 0.61 10.79 -10.74
CA HIS A 209 0.33 9.63 -9.91
C HIS A 209 -1.19 9.45 -9.89
N VAL A 210 -1.68 8.43 -10.59
CA VAL A 210 -3.11 8.12 -10.69
C VAL A 210 -3.36 6.74 -10.15
N GLU A 211 -4.33 6.59 -9.25
CA GLU A 211 -4.59 5.34 -8.58
C GLU A 211 -6.07 4.97 -8.62
N PHE A 212 -6.37 3.67 -8.67
CA PHE A 212 -7.73 3.15 -8.75
C PHE A 212 -8.12 2.44 -7.47
N GLN A 213 -9.24 2.86 -6.88
CA GLN A 213 -9.85 2.17 -5.75
C GLN A 213 -10.42 0.83 -6.22
N ILE A 214 -10.02 -0.26 -5.59
CA ILE A 214 -10.52 -1.62 -5.83
C ILE A 214 -11.38 -2.06 -4.66
N VAL A 215 -12.46 -2.78 -4.98
CA VAL A 215 -13.23 -3.61 -4.04
C VAL A 215 -13.32 -5.00 -4.65
N ALA A 216 -12.95 -6.02 -3.89
CA ALA A 216 -12.95 -7.40 -4.36
C ALA A 216 -13.53 -8.36 -3.32
N ASP A 217 -14.30 -9.35 -3.79
CA ASP A 217 -14.87 -10.38 -2.94
C ASP A 217 -13.95 -11.61 -2.81
N ASN A 218 -14.36 -12.57 -1.97
CA ASN A 218 -13.64 -13.84 -1.80
C ASN A 218 -13.81 -14.81 -2.99
N GLN A 219 -14.63 -14.46 -3.99
CA GLN A 219 -14.91 -15.26 -5.19
C GLN A 219 -14.15 -14.74 -6.43
N ARG A 220 -13.14 -13.88 -6.23
CA ARG A 220 -12.32 -13.25 -7.29
C ARG A 220 -13.09 -12.30 -8.21
N LYS A 221 -14.27 -11.84 -7.80
CA LYS A 221 -14.90 -10.69 -8.46
C LYS A 221 -14.27 -9.43 -7.91
N ALA A 222 -13.95 -8.50 -8.80
CA ALA A 222 -13.37 -7.22 -8.44
C ALA A 222 -14.00 -6.13 -9.31
N ALA A 223 -14.22 -4.97 -8.69
CA ALA A 223 -14.67 -3.75 -9.34
C ALA A 223 -13.73 -2.61 -8.94
N HIS A 224 -13.76 -1.52 -9.72
CA HIS A 224 -13.12 -0.27 -9.31
C HIS A 224 -14.18 0.79 -8.99
N LEU A 225 -13.90 1.62 -7.99
CA LEU A 225 -14.75 2.76 -7.57
C LEU A 225 -14.19 4.09 -8.11
N GLY A 226 -13.65 4.02 -9.32
CA GLY A 226 -12.99 5.14 -9.98
C GLY A 226 -11.55 5.35 -9.53
N GLU A 227 -11.03 6.51 -9.89
CA GLU A 227 -9.63 6.89 -9.71
C GLU A 227 -9.44 8.18 -8.91
N ARG A 228 -8.25 8.33 -8.34
CA ARG A 228 -7.77 9.53 -7.67
C ARG A 228 -6.51 10.05 -8.36
N ASP A 229 -6.38 11.37 -8.41
CA ASP A 229 -5.11 12.03 -8.73
C ASP A 229 -4.37 12.36 -7.43
N CYS A 230 -3.17 11.80 -7.27
CA CYS A 230 -2.30 11.97 -6.12
C CYS A 230 -0.96 12.60 -6.52
N SER A 231 -0.94 13.37 -7.61
CA SER A 231 0.28 13.91 -8.21
C SER A 231 0.91 15.04 -7.38
N ILE A 232 0.13 15.73 -6.55
CA ILE A 232 0.65 16.80 -5.69
C ILE A 232 1.38 16.17 -4.50
N GLN A 233 2.70 16.08 -4.64
CA GLN A 233 3.57 15.40 -3.69
C GLN A 233 4.72 16.29 -3.23
N ARG A 234 5.15 16.10 -1.99
CA ARG A 234 6.39 16.68 -1.44
C ARG A 234 7.30 15.56 -0.99
N ARG A 235 8.51 15.47 -1.57
CA ARG A 235 9.48 14.39 -1.27
C ARG A 235 8.88 12.98 -1.41
N HIS A 236 8.09 12.75 -2.47
CA HIS A 236 7.41 11.48 -2.75
C HIS A 236 6.33 11.06 -1.73
N GLN A 237 5.83 12.01 -0.92
CA GLN A 237 4.66 11.82 -0.07
C GLN A 237 3.49 12.61 -0.63
N LYS A 238 2.32 11.99 -0.69
CA LYS A 238 1.07 12.62 -1.14
C LYS A 238 0.68 13.74 -0.16
N VAL A 239 0.26 14.89 -0.71
CA VAL A 239 -0.07 16.11 0.05
C VAL A 239 -1.50 16.55 -0.24
N LEU A 240 -1.94 16.40 -1.49
CA LEU A 240 -3.29 16.69 -1.91
C LEU A 240 -3.71 15.63 -2.92
N GLU A 241 -4.88 15.04 -2.66
CA GLU A 241 -5.51 14.02 -3.48
C GLU A 241 -6.90 14.48 -3.89
N GLU A 242 -7.27 14.28 -5.15
CA GLU A 242 -8.58 14.65 -5.69
C GLU A 242 -9.23 13.48 -6.44
N ALA A 243 -10.57 13.43 -6.41
CA ALA A 243 -11.36 12.45 -7.14
C ALA A 243 -12.55 13.15 -7.84
N PRO A 244 -12.88 12.81 -9.10
CA PRO A 244 -12.08 11.99 -10.02
C PRO A 244 -10.82 12.73 -10.50
N CYS A 245 -9.88 12.03 -11.15
CA CYS A 245 -8.68 12.67 -11.70
C CYS A 245 -9.05 13.63 -12.85
N PRO A 246 -8.60 14.90 -12.83
CA PRO A 246 -9.08 15.94 -13.75
C PRO A 246 -8.67 15.73 -15.21
N VAL A 247 -7.61 14.96 -15.47
CA VAL A 247 -7.14 14.69 -16.84
C VAL A 247 -7.73 13.43 -17.46
N MET A 248 -8.62 12.73 -16.75
CA MET A 248 -9.20 11.48 -17.24
C MET A 248 -10.29 11.70 -18.29
N THR A 249 -10.08 11.14 -19.47
CA THR A 249 -11.15 10.91 -20.44
C THR A 249 -11.88 9.60 -20.13
N LYS A 250 -13.13 9.43 -20.60
CA LYS A 250 -13.86 8.16 -20.47
C LYS A 250 -13.06 6.98 -21.01
N ARG A 251 -12.45 7.13 -22.19
CA ARG A 251 -11.62 6.07 -22.82
C ARG A 251 -10.41 5.71 -21.97
N LEU A 252 -9.72 6.71 -21.40
CA LEU A 252 -8.54 6.48 -20.57
C LEU A 252 -8.93 5.80 -19.25
N ARG A 253 -10.00 6.27 -18.59
CA ARG A 253 -10.57 5.65 -17.39
C ARG A 253 -10.99 4.20 -17.63
N ASP A 254 -11.70 3.91 -18.71
CA ASP A 254 -12.11 2.55 -19.07
C ASP A 254 -10.88 1.64 -19.30
N LYS A 255 -9.81 2.16 -19.90
CA LYS A 255 -8.57 1.41 -20.16
C LYS A 255 -7.78 1.14 -18.88
N MET A 256 -7.56 2.17 -18.05
CA MET A 256 -6.82 2.06 -16.80
C MET A 256 -7.59 1.26 -15.74
N GLY A 257 -8.90 1.48 -15.61
CA GLY A 257 -9.77 0.74 -14.68
C GLY A 257 -9.80 -0.76 -14.99
N LYS A 258 -9.87 -1.14 -16.27
CA LYS A 258 -9.73 -2.55 -16.68
C LYS A 258 -8.38 -3.15 -16.31
N ALA A 259 -7.29 -2.38 -16.42
CA ALA A 259 -5.97 -2.83 -16.00
C ALA A 259 -5.89 -2.98 -14.46
N ALA A 260 -6.47 -2.06 -13.71
CA ALA A 260 -6.54 -2.11 -12.25
C ALA A 260 -7.34 -3.32 -11.73
N VAL A 261 -8.53 -3.55 -12.30
CA VAL A 261 -9.36 -4.72 -11.97
C VAL A 261 -8.63 -6.01 -12.32
N ARG A 262 -7.96 -6.07 -13.47
CA ARG A 262 -7.16 -7.24 -13.86
C ARG A 262 -6.00 -7.49 -12.91
N ALA A 263 -5.32 -6.44 -12.44
CA ALA A 263 -4.26 -6.53 -11.44
C ALA A 263 -4.78 -7.18 -10.14
N ALA A 264 -5.95 -6.75 -9.65
CA ALA A 264 -6.57 -7.34 -8.48
C ALA A 264 -6.98 -8.82 -8.69
N GLN A 265 -7.56 -9.14 -9.85
CA GLN A 265 -8.01 -10.50 -10.20
C GLN A 265 -6.85 -11.50 -10.30
N VAL A 266 -5.74 -11.12 -10.94
CA VAL A 266 -4.59 -12.04 -11.10
C VAL A 266 -3.88 -12.32 -9.76
N VAL A 267 -3.92 -11.36 -8.83
CA VAL A 267 -3.43 -11.53 -7.46
C VAL A 267 -4.37 -12.42 -6.64
N GLY A 268 -5.63 -12.56 -7.05
CA GLY A 268 -6.68 -13.19 -6.26
C GLY A 268 -7.05 -12.33 -5.05
N TYR A 269 -6.99 -11.00 -5.21
CA TYR A 269 -7.24 -10.02 -4.17
C TYR A 269 -8.67 -10.13 -3.60
N SER A 270 -8.82 -9.76 -2.34
CA SER A 270 -10.08 -9.70 -1.60
C SER A 270 -10.01 -8.50 -0.67
N ASN A 271 -11.16 -7.92 -0.30
CA ASN A 271 -11.28 -6.68 0.47
C ASN A 271 -11.08 -5.41 -0.39
N VAL A 272 -10.97 -4.25 0.25
CA VAL A 272 -10.63 -2.98 -0.39
C VAL A 272 -9.12 -2.83 -0.56
N GLY A 273 -8.68 -2.18 -1.63
CA GLY A 273 -7.27 -1.90 -1.89
C GLY A 273 -7.10 -0.90 -3.02
N THR A 274 -5.87 -0.53 -3.33
CA THR A 274 -5.60 0.46 -4.38
C THR A 274 -4.54 -0.02 -5.34
N VAL A 275 -4.75 0.19 -6.64
CA VAL A 275 -3.73 -0.05 -7.68
C VAL A 275 -3.22 1.30 -8.19
N GLU A 276 -1.91 1.54 -8.04
CA GLU A 276 -1.27 2.80 -8.38
C GLU A 276 -0.59 2.74 -9.77
N PHE A 277 -0.72 3.82 -10.53
CA PHE A 277 -0.12 4.00 -11.85
C PHE A 277 0.61 5.34 -11.97
N LEU A 278 1.69 5.35 -12.75
CA LEU A 278 2.20 6.58 -13.36
C LEU A 278 1.47 6.79 -14.69
N LEU A 279 0.92 7.98 -14.90
CA LEU A 279 0.31 8.41 -16.16
C LEU A 279 1.19 9.47 -16.82
N ALA A 280 1.77 9.14 -17.97
CA ALA A 280 2.58 10.06 -18.77
C ALA A 280 1.70 11.06 -19.55
N PRO A 281 2.26 12.22 -19.95
CA PRO A 281 1.51 13.25 -20.70
C PRO A 281 0.92 12.78 -22.03
N ASP A 282 1.49 11.74 -22.65
CA ASP A 282 1.02 11.12 -23.89
C ASP A 282 -0.14 10.13 -23.68
N GLY A 283 -0.60 9.95 -22.43
CA GLY A 283 -1.67 9.02 -22.06
C GLY A 283 -1.22 7.57 -21.87
N GLN A 284 0.08 7.27 -21.99
CA GLN A 284 0.61 5.97 -21.56
C GLN A 284 0.61 5.90 -20.04
N PHE A 285 0.32 4.72 -19.49
CA PHE A 285 0.29 4.51 -18.05
C PHE A 285 0.98 3.22 -17.66
N TYR A 286 1.48 3.16 -16.43
CA TYR A 286 2.35 2.09 -15.96
C TYR A 286 2.09 1.80 -14.49
N PHE A 287 1.82 0.54 -14.17
CA PHE A 287 1.65 0.05 -12.80
C PHE A 287 2.93 0.30 -11.98
N ILE A 288 2.75 0.80 -10.76
CA ILE A 288 3.83 1.05 -9.80
C ILE A 288 3.74 0.02 -8.68
N GLU A 289 2.62 0.01 -7.98
CA GLU A 289 2.38 -0.82 -6.81
C GLU A 289 0.88 -1.03 -6.58
N MET A 290 0.58 -1.91 -5.63
CA MET A 290 -0.77 -2.11 -5.12
C MET A 290 -0.70 -2.05 -3.60
N ASN A 291 -1.39 -1.10 -2.98
CA ASN A 291 -1.52 -1.09 -1.54
C ASN A 291 -2.63 -2.04 -1.12
N THR A 292 -2.29 -3.01 -0.29
CA THR A 292 -3.18 -4.11 0.08
C THR A 292 -4.00 -3.78 1.33
N ARG A 293 -4.54 -2.56 1.36
CA ARG A 293 -5.22 -1.93 2.51
C ARG A 293 -6.03 -0.71 2.06
N ILE A 294 -6.83 -0.16 2.97
CA ILE A 294 -7.39 1.18 2.83
C ILE A 294 -6.26 2.24 2.81
N GLN A 295 -6.53 3.39 2.21
CA GLN A 295 -5.61 4.53 2.10
C GLN A 295 -6.18 5.77 2.81
N VAL A 296 -5.35 6.79 3.04
CA VAL A 296 -5.76 8.02 3.77
C VAL A 296 -6.84 8.75 2.97
N GLU A 297 -6.60 8.86 1.67
CA GLU A 297 -7.37 9.54 0.64
C GLU A 297 -8.65 8.79 0.20
N HIS A 298 -9.04 7.70 0.88
CA HIS A 298 -10.24 6.95 0.53
C HIS A 298 -11.52 7.82 0.55
N GLY A 299 -11.58 8.81 1.46
CA GLY A 299 -12.74 9.69 1.62
C GLY A 299 -13.13 10.48 0.37
N VAL A 300 -12.17 10.88 -0.49
CA VAL A 300 -12.53 11.57 -1.74
C VAL A 300 -13.24 10.64 -2.73
N THR A 301 -12.92 9.33 -2.71
CA THR A 301 -13.67 8.32 -3.47
C THR A 301 -15.07 8.10 -2.88
N GLU A 302 -15.20 8.04 -1.56
CA GLU A 302 -16.51 7.88 -0.91
C GLU A 302 -17.44 9.04 -1.26
N MET A 303 -16.93 10.28 -1.26
CA MET A 303 -17.70 11.48 -1.60
C MET A 303 -18.29 11.46 -3.02
N VAL A 304 -17.53 10.96 -4.00
CA VAL A 304 -17.98 10.96 -5.40
C VAL A 304 -18.77 9.70 -5.79
N THR A 305 -18.64 8.62 -5.02
CA THR A 305 -19.32 7.34 -5.29
C THR A 305 -20.48 7.04 -4.34
N SER A 306 -20.60 7.78 -3.24
CA SER A 306 -21.52 7.49 -2.12
C SER A 306 -21.38 6.06 -1.56
N THR A 307 -20.20 5.45 -1.70
CA THR A 307 -19.89 4.12 -1.19
C THR A 307 -19.00 4.24 0.04
N ASP A 308 -19.38 3.60 1.15
CA ASP A 308 -18.63 3.58 2.41
C ASP A 308 -17.62 2.42 2.40
N LEU A 309 -16.38 2.71 2.03
CA LEU A 309 -15.31 1.73 1.81
C LEU A 309 -14.94 0.95 3.07
N VAL A 310 -15.12 1.53 4.25
CA VAL A 310 -14.83 0.86 5.52
C VAL A 310 -15.96 -0.06 5.96
N LYS A 311 -17.20 0.17 5.49
CA LYS A 311 -18.28 -0.80 5.66
C LYS A 311 -18.23 -1.94 4.64
N GLU A 312 -17.73 -1.65 3.44
CA GLU A 312 -17.51 -2.68 2.41
C GLU A 312 -16.32 -3.61 2.71
N SER A 313 -15.39 -3.17 3.59
CA SER A 313 -14.22 -3.96 3.99
C SER A 313 -14.54 -5.08 4.97
#